data_AF-A0A7C6PA40-F1
#
_entry.id   AF-A0A7C6PA40-F1
#
_cell.length_a   1.000
_cell.length_b   1.000
_cell.length_c   1.000
_cell.angle_alpha   90.00
_cell.angle_beta   90.00
_cell.angle_gamma   90.00
#
_symmetry.space_group_name_H-M   'P 1'
#
loop_
_entity.id
_entity.type
_entity.pdbx_description
1 polymer ?
#
loop_
_entity_poly.entity_id
_entity_poly.type
_entity_poly.pdbx_seq_one_letter_code
_entity_poly.pdbx_strand_id
1 'polypeptide(L)'
;MNKLKKSKKALIIALVLIPIVLGSLLYVKNGKVKNATNLIIGRTIDFVKGKLRTGSTNAEKEEKKISLSDYYLSLKNSEAADKLYIVKMNDKGLFNDLIRLMNRKSADKTSEVLKLIRNIELKKDFLSSTYDEIQEEKQIEIKREIETLESMDTLAGIRKVERMANEYGDYMEIFPYVIDRMEDEKASELLFYMDNNIKKEIMSELEIKKRNNLERIILQKEIKYDKLKNLARSYDSKPTDEVIKEIGNKEVYSIEELSYIYMNLSVEKAAEILSRIKEDELVEEIFVYLEREEELRKSNDSKTAEINEAVKFLREYNSKIDELVEVYERMSASNVAKITEKMLENTEKVTSLEIDSMPIYEISDSTIVVDVLRKMKKTSLSKIINNMNTKKASQLTQMLASP
;
A
#
# COMPACT_ATOMS: atom_id res chain seq x y z
N MET A 1 -14.85 -58.08 25.93
CA MET A 1 -13.64 -57.47 25.32
C MET A 1 -13.75 -57.10 23.83
N ASN A 2 -14.64 -57.68 23.01
CA ASN A 2 -14.71 -57.37 21.57
C ASN A 2 -15.54 -56.12 21.16
N LYS A 3 -16.37 -55.55 22.05
CA LYS A 3 -17.11 -54.30 21.76
C LYS A 3 -16.27 -53.02 21.98
N LEU A 4 -15.35 -53.02 22.94
CA LEU A 4 -14.45 -51.88 23.24
C LEU A 4 -13.33 -51.67 22.20
N LYS A 5 -12.89 -52.72 21.49
CA LYS A 5 -11.94 -52.58 20.37
C LYS A 5 -12.59 -52.03 19.08
N LYS A 6 -13.90 -52.26 18.89
CA LYS A 6 -14.66 -51.72 17.75
C LYS A 6 -15.01 -50.24 17.93
N SER A 7 -15.30 -49.77 19.16
CA SER A 7 -15.59 -48.35 19.39
C SER A 7 -14.35 -47.45 19.27
N LYS A 8 -13.16 -47.92 19.69
CA LYS A 8 -11.89 -47.18 19.50
C LYS A 8 -11.49 -47.01 18.02
N LYS A 9 -11.75 -48.02 17.16
CA LYS A 9 -11.50 -47.91 15.71
C LYS A 9 -12.49 -46.98 15.01
N ALA A 10 -13.76 -46.95 15.44
CA ALA A 10 -14.75 -46.02 14.90
C ALA A 10 -14.45 -44.54 15.28
N LEU A 11 -13.88 -44.31 16.47
CA LEU A 11 -13.54 -42.97 16.96
C LEU A 11 -12.31 -42.37 16.24
N ILE A 12 -11.32 -43.21 15.89
CA ILE A 12 -10.14 -42.80 15.11
C ILE A 12 -10.52 -42.51 13.64
N ILE A 13 -11.42 -43.31 13.06
CA ILE A 13 -11.94 -43.07 11.70
C ILE A 13 -12.73 -41.75 11.64
N ALA A 14 -13.51 -41.41 12.68
CA ALA A 14 -14.22 -40.13 12.77
C ALA A 14 -13.28 -38.93 12.98
N LEU A 15 -12.23 -39.07 13.80
CA LEU A 15 -11.27 -37.99 14.08
C LEU A 15 -10.40 -37.61 12.88
N VAL A 16 -10.14 -38.56 11.96
CA VAL A 16 -9.28 -38.34 10.78
C VAL A 16 -10.09 -37.95 9.53
N LEU A 17 -11.33 -38.44 9.37
CA LEU A 17 -12.15 -38.11 8.18
C LEU A 17 -12.82 -36.74 8.27
N ILE A 18 -13.15 -36.25 9.46
CA ILE A 18 -13.83 -34.95 9.63
C ILE A 18 -12.95 -33.75 9.19
N PRO A 19 -11.63 -33.69 9.51
CA PRO A 19 -10.75 -32.63 9.01
C PRO A 19 -10.55 -32.69 7.48
N ILE A 20 -10.53 -33.90 6.90
CA ILE A 20 -10.35 -34.10 5.45
C ILE A 20 -11.58 -33.61 4.67
N VAL A 21 -12.78 -33.84 5.19
CA VAL A 21 -14.04 -33.35 4.60
C VAL A 21 -14.19 -31.84 4.79
N LEU A 22 -13.84 -31.29 5.95
CA LEU A 22 -13.88 -29.84 6.19
C LEU A 22 -12.81 -29.07 5.37
N GLY A 23 -11.61 -29.63 5.22
CA GLY A 23 -10.57 -29.08 4.35
C GLY A 23 -10.96 -29.07 2.87
N SER A 24 -11.75 -30.05 2.43
CA SER A 24 -12.27 -30.10 1.05
C SER A 24 -13.36 -29.06 0.76
N LEU A 25 -14.08 -28.58 1.79
CA LEU A 25 -15.10 -27.53 1.64
C LEU A 25 -14.49 -26.12 1.60
N LEU A 26 -13.33 -25.91 2.24
CA LEU A 26 -12.63 -24.62 2.20
C LEU A 26 -11.94 -24.35 0.86
N TYR A 27 -11.61 -25.40 0.09
CA TYR A 27 -10.94 -25.25 -1.22
C TYR A 27 -11.89 -24.95 -2.39
N VAL A 28 -13.21 -24.92 -2.17
CA VAL A 28 -14.21 -24.64 -3.22
C VAL A 28 -14.69 -23.18 -3.20
N LYS A 29 -14.17 -22.34 -2.29
CA LYS A 29 -14.57 -20.93 -2.16
C LYS A 29 -13.58 -19.93 -2.72
N ASN A 30 -12.84 -20.27 -3.78
CA ASN A 30 -12.21 -19.29 -4.67
C ASN A 30 -12.41 -19.73 -6.12
N GLY A 31 -13.43 -19.16 -6.76
CA GLY A 31 -13.82 -19.50 -8.12
C GLY A 31 -12.77 -19.10 -9.13
N LYS A 32 -12.17 -20.10 -9.81
CA LYS A 32 -11.72 -20.07 -11.22
C LYS A 32 -10.97 -21.38 -11.56
N VAL A 33 -11.71 -22.47 -11.72
CA VAL A 33 -11.28 -23.62 -12.55
C VAL A 33 -12.47 -24.06 -13.40
N LYS A 34 -12.90 -23.17 -14.30
CA LYS A 34 -13.72 -23.55 -15.45
C LYS A 34 -12.75 -23.84 -16.59
N ASN A 35 -12.68 -25.11 -16.99
CA ASN A 35 -12.35 -25.64 -18.33
C ASN A 35 -11.60 -26.99 -18.34
N ALA A 36 -11.97 -27.92 -17.45
CA ALA A 36 -11.65 -29.35 -17.63
C ALA A 36 -12.81 -30.29 -17.19
N THR A 37 -14.04 -29.78 -17.17
CA THR A 37 -15.20 -30.47 -16.56
C THR A 37 -16.30 -30.88 -17.55
N ASN A 38 -16.08 -30.77 -18.86
CA ASN A 38 -17.12 -31.11 -19.86
C ASN A 38 -17.00 -32.50 -20.52
N LEU A 39 -16.11 -33.39 -20.06
CA LEU A 39 -16.02 -34.75 -20.61
C LEU A 39 -16.24 -35.90 -19.61
N ILE A 40 -16.36 -35.63 -18.30
CA ILE A 40 -16.45 -36.71 -17.28
C ILE A 40 -17.74 -36.65 -16.44
N ILE A 41 -18.54 -35.59 -16.52
CA ILE A 41 -19.73 -35.42 -15.66
C ILE A 41 -21.00 -36.09 -16.24
N GLY A 42 -20.97 -36.59 -17.48
CA GLY A 42 -22.13 -37.22 -18.12
C GLY A 42 -22.44 -38.67 -17.72
N ARG A 43 -21.63 -39.33 -16.87
CA ARG A 43 -21.86 -40.74 -16.47
C ARG A 43 -21.88 -41.01 -14.96
N THR A 44 -21.75 -39.99 -14.12
CA THR A 44 -21.65 -40.16 -12.65
C THR A 44 -22.94 -39.85 -11.90
N ILE A 45 -24.01 -39.45 -12.56
CA ILE A 45 -25.29 -39.10 -11.94
C ILE A 45 -26.38 -40.10 -12.37
N ASP A 46 -26.20 -41.37 -12.05
CA ASP A 46 -27.32 -42.34 -11.95
C ASP A 46 -27.16 -43.30 -10.76
N PHE A 47 -26.06 -43.20 -9.99
CA PHE A 47 -25.73 -44.16 -8.93
C PHE A 47 -26.35 -43.87 -7.55
N VAL A 48 -26.99 -42.70 -7.35
CA VAL A 48 -27.48 -42.28 -6.01
C VAL A 48 -28.91 -42.75 -5.71
N LYS A 49 -29.62 -43.40 -6.64
CA LYS A 49 -30.94 -44.01 -6.38
C LYS A 49 -30.91 -45.53 -6.53
N GLY A 50 -30.27 -46.23 -5.60
CA GLY A 50 -30.41 -47.68 -5.53
C GLY A 50 -29.63 -48.38 -4.41
N LYS A 51 -30.30 -48.66 -3.29
CA LYS A 51 -29.94 -49.66 -2.27
C LYS A 51 -28.50 -49.61 -1.70
N LEU A 52 -28.33 -48.86 -0.62
CA LEU A 52 -27.34 -49.17 0.42
C LEU A 52 -27.70 -50.50 1.09
N ARG A 53 -27.25 -51.61 0.51
CA ARG A 53 -27.18 -52.91 1.17
C ARG A 53 -25.84 -53.02 1.89
N THR A 54 -25.90 -53.36 3.17
CA THR A 54 -24.75 -53.67 4.03
C THR A 54 -24.10 -54.97 3.55
N GLY A 55 -23.15 -54.83 2.61
CA GLY A 55 -22.34 -55.92 2.07
C GLY A 55 -22.11 -55.70 0.58
N SER A 56 -20.97 -55.10 0.22
CA SER A 56 -20.62 -54.94 -1.19
C SER A 56 -20.35 -56.30 -1.83
N THR A 57 -20.95 -56.53 -2.99
CA THR A 57 -20.66 -57.69 -3.83
C THR A 57 -19.20 -57.65 -4.26
N ASN A 58 -18.60 -58.81 -4.62
CA ASN A 58 -17.21 -58.85 -5.07
C ASN A 58 -16.97 -57.95 -6.30
N ALA A 59 -17.97 -57.81 -7.18
CA ALA A 59 -17.92 -56.94 -8.35
C ALA A 59 -17.85 -55.44 -7.95
N GLU A 60 -18.70 -54.99 -7.01
CA GLU A 60 -18.67 -53.60 -6.52
C GLU A 60 -17.37 -53.25 -5.80
N LYS A 61 -16.73 -54.22 -5.13
CA LYS A 61 -15.42 -54.00 -4.49
C LYS A 61 -14.33 -53.75 -5.53
N GLU A 62 -14.34 -54.50 -6.63
CA GLU A 62 -13.36 -54.32 -7.70
C GLU A 62 -13.56 -52.99 -8.45
N GLU A 63 -14.80 -52.60 -8.72
CA GLU A 63 -15.09 -51.30 -9.34
C GLU A 63 -14.61 -50.13 -8.48
N LYS A 64 -14.79 -50.20 -7.16
CA LYS A 64 -14.26 -49.21 -6.21
C LYS A 64 -12.73 -49.15 -6.23
N LYS A 65 -12.04 -50.28 -6.32
CA LYS A 65 -10.57 -50.31 -6.43
C LYS A 65 -10.09 -49.68 -7.74
N ILE A 66 -10.80 -49.92 -8.84
CA ILE A 66 -10.49 -49.31 -10.14
C ILE A 66 -10.64 -47.78 -10.04
N SER A 67 -11.77 -47.30 -9.52
CA SER A 67 -12.01 -45.87 -9.31
C SER A 67 -10.94 -45.21 -8.42
N LEU A 68 -10.58 -45.86 -7.30
CA LEU A 68 -9.50 -45.38 -6.42
C LEU A 68 -8.14 -45.35 -7.13
N SER A 69 -7.82 -46.37 -7.93
CA SER A 69 -6.57 -46.39 -8.70
C SER A 69 -6.47 -45.23 -9.70
N ASP A 70 -7.58 -44.88 -10.35
CA ASP A 70 -7.64 -43.74 -11.28
C ASP A 70 -7.48 -42.41 -10.55
N TYR A 71 -8.15 -42.27 -9.41
CA TYR A 71 -8.01 -41.09 -8.56
C TYR A 71 -6.55 -40.89 -8.13
N TYR A 72 -5.89 -41.92 -7.61
CA TYR A 72 -4.48 -41.81 -7.19
C TYR A 72 -3.54 -41.50 -8.36
N LEU A 73 -3.81 -42.03 -9.56
CA LEU A 73 -3.05 -41.68 -10.76
C LEU A 73 -3.30 -40.24 -11.25
N SER A 74 -4.41 -39.60 -10.87
CA SER A 74 -4.66 -38.19 -11.22
C SER A 74 -3.97 -37.18 -10.29
N LEU A 75 -3.54 -37.58 -9.09
CA LEU A 75 -2.89 -36.69 -8.12
C LEU A 75 -1.43 -36.40 -8.48
N LYS A 76 -0.83 -35.39 -7.82
CA LYS A 76 0.63 -35.21 -7.79
C LYS A 76 1.28 -36.42 -7.10
N ASN A 77 2.52 -36.73 -7.48
CA ASN A 77 3.22 -37.93 -7.01
C ASN A 77 3.37 -37.97 -5.47
N SER A 78 3.66 -36.83 -4.82
CA SER A 78 3.75 -36.72 -3.36
C SER A 78 2.41 -36.98 -2.68
N GLU A 79 1.34 -36.30 -3.10
CA GLU A 79 -0.01 -36.48 -2.55
C GLU A 79 -0.54 -37.92 -2.71
N ALA A 80 -0.24 -38.54 -3.86
CA ALA A 80 -0.57 -39.94 -4.10
C ALA A 80 0.21 -40.87 -3.15
N ALA A 81 1.51 -40.60 -2.94
CA ALA A 81 2.37 -41.38 -2.06
C ALA A 81 1.89 -41.32 -0.60
N ASP A 82 1.56 -40.16 -0.06
CA ASP A 82 1.11 -39.99 1.32
C ASP A 82 -0.21 -40.74 1.58
N LYS A 83 -1.19 -40.56 0.68
CA LYS A 83 -2.50 -41.21 0.80
C LYS A 83 -2.39 -42.73 0.64
N LEU A 84 -1.56 -43.21 -0.30
CA LEU A 84 -1.35 -44.65 -0.48
C LEU A 84 -0.53 -45.26 0.66
N TYR A 85 0.37 -44.51 1.29
CA TYR A 85 1.07 -44.95 2.50
C TYR A 85 0.09 -45.15 3.66
N ILE A 86 -0.87 -44.24 3.86
CA ILE A 86 -1.95 -44.42 4.84
C ILE A 86 -2.78 -45.68 4.52
N VAL A 87 -3.10 -45.94 3.24
CA VAL A 87 -3.80 -47.17 2.83
C VAL A 87 -2.94 -48.40 3.14
N LYS A 88 -1.63 -48.37 2.85
CA LYS A 88 -0.69 -49.46 3.15
C LYS A 88 -0.63 -49.81 4.64
N MET A 89 -0.62 -48.79 5.50
CA MET A 89 -0.60 -48.94 6.95
C MET A 89 -1.90 -49.53 7.50
N ASN A 90 -3.05 -49.24 6.87
CA ASN A 90 -4.36 -49.67 7.34
C ASN A 90 -4.83 -51.00 6.71
N ASP A 91 -4.55 -51.22 5.43
CA ASP A 91 -4.92 -52.40 4.65
C ASP A 91 -3.89 -52.67 3.54
N LYS A 92 -2.88 -53.49 3.87
CA LYS A 92 -1.82 -53.91 2.94
C LYS A 92 -2.37 -54.67 1.74
N GLY A 93 -3.48 -55.39 1.89
CA GLY A 93 -4.12 -56.13 0.79
C GLY A 93 -4.71 -55.16 -0.24
N LEU A 94 -5.48 -54.19 0.22
CA LEU A 94 -6.01 -53.11 -0.61
C LEU A 94 -4.90 -52.30 -1.28
N PHE A 95 -3.85 -51.94 -0.55
CA PHE A 95 -2.69 -51.26 -1.11
C PHE A 95 -2.08 -52.03 -2.29
N ASN A 96 -1.80 -53.33 -2.12
CA ASN A 96 -1.22 -54.15 -3.18
C ASN A 96 -2.15 -54.24 -4.40
N ASP A 97 -3.46 -54.36 -4.19
CA ASP A 97 -4.45 -54.38 -5.27
C ASP A 97 -4.47 -53.06 -6.04
N LEU A 98 -4.43 -51.92 -5.33
CA LEU A 98 -4.39 -50.59 -5.94
C LEU A 98 -3.10 -50.37 -6.73
N ILE A 99 -1.94 -50.71 -6.16
CA ILE A 99 -0.66 -50.61 -6.87
C ILE A 99 -0.66 -51.47 -8.14
N ARG A 100 -1.21 -52.69 -8.08
CA ARG A 100 -1.35 -53.55 -9.27
C ARG A 100 -2.22 -52.89 -10.34
N LEU A 101 -3.34 -52.27 -9.95
CA LEU A 101 -4.23 -51.58 -10.87
C LEU A 101 -3.59 -50.30 -11.46
N MET A 102 -2.91 -49.52 -10.63
CA MET A 102 -2.18 -48.33 -11.07
C MET A 102 -1.04 -48.70 -12.02
N ASN A 103 -0.26 -49.73 -11.70
CA ASN A 103 0.87 -50.18 -12.50
C ASN A 103 0.45 -50.70 -13.89
N ARG A 104 -0.76 -51.28 -14.00
CA ARG A 104 -1.35 -51.67 -15.29
C ARG A 104 -1.71 -50.48 -16.17
N LYS A 105 -2.01 -49.32 -15.58
CA LYS A 105 -2.43 -48.10 -16.29
C LYS A 105 -1.27 -47.15 -16.56
N SER A 106 -0.36 -46.98 -15.60
CA SER A 106 0.83 -46.15 -15.72
C SER A 106 1.93 -46.69 -14.81
N ALA A 107 2.83 -47.49 -15.38
CA ALA A 107 3.94 -48.08 -14.65
C ALA A 107 4.93 -47.01 -14.15
N ASP A 108 5.24 -46.01 -14.98
CA ASP A 108 6.20 -44.96 -14.64
C ASP A 108 5.75 -44.13 -13.44
N LYS A 109 4.51 -43.61 -13.48
CA LYS A 109 3.95 -42.84 -12.36
C LYS A 109 3.83 -43.70 -11.09
N THR A 110 3.43 -44.96 -11.23
CA THR A 110 3.34 -45.88 -10.09
C THR A 110 4.71 -46.15 -9.48
N SER A 111 5.76 -46.27 -10.31
CA SER A 111 7.15 -46.43 -9.87
C SER A 111 7.66 -45.22 -9.11
N GLU A 112 7.38 -44.00 -9.58
CA GLU A 112 7.74 -42.76 -8.88
C GLU A 112 7.03 -42.63 -7.52
N VAL A 113 5.72 -42.91 -7.48
CA VAL A 113 4.95 -42.91 -6.23
C VAL A 113 5.47 -43.97 -5.26
N LEU A 114 5.82 -45.17 -5.73
CA LEU A 114 6.40 -46.23 -4.89
C LEU A 114 7.79 -45.87 -4.34
N LYS A 115 8.62 -45.15 -5.11
CA LYS A 115 9.90 -44.61 -4.62
C LYS A 115 9.68 -43.64 -3.45
N LEU A 116 8.71 -42.75 -3.57
CA LEU A 116 8.34 -41.81 -2.50
C LEU A 116 7.83 -42.55 -1.26
N ILE A 117 6.93 -43.53 -1.42
CA ILE A 117 6.46 -44.37 -0.30
C ILE A 117 7.62 -45.11 0.36
N ARG A 118 8.57 -45.64 -0.42
CA ARG A 118 9.76 -46.29 0.13
C ARG A 118 10.65 -45.31 0.87
N ASN A 119 10.78 -44.07 0.40
CA ASN A 119 11.50 -43.03 1.13
C ASN A 119 10.81 -42.68 2.46
N ILE A 120 9.47 -42.62 2.49
CA ILE A 120 8.69 -42.46 3.73
C ILE A 120 8.97 -43.61 4.71
N GLU A 121 9.09 -44.85 4.22
CA GLU A 121 9.40 -46.03 5.07
C GLU A 121 10.86 -46.09 5.53
N LEU A 122 11.79 -45.53 4.76
CA LEU A 122 13.22 -45.48 5.09
C LEU A 122 13.57 -44.32 6.03
N LYS A 123 12.71 -43.30 6.13
CA LYS A 123 12.80 -42.22 7.11
C LYS A 123 12.56 -42.80 8.51
N LYS A 124 13.66 -43.18 9.18
CA LYS A 124 13.69 -43.85 10.50
C LYS A 124 13.07 -43.01 11.63
N ASP A 125 12.75 -41.75 11.38
CA ASP A 125 12.03 -40.87 12.28
C ASP A 125 11.04 -39.98 11.49
N PHE A 126 9.79 -40.45 11.37
CA PHE A 126 8.70 -39.71 10.74
C PHE A 126 8.53 -38.32 11.36
N LEU A 127 8.71 -38.20 12.69
CA LEU A 127 8.61 -36.93 13.39
C LEU A 127 9.68 -35.94 12.90
N SER A 128 10.94 -36.37 12.81
CA SER A 128 12.02 -35.54 12.27
C SER A 128 11.73 -35.10 10.84
N SER A 129 11.29 -36.02 9.98
CA SER A 129 11.05 -35.66 8.57
C SER A 129 9.85 -34.73 8.37
N THR A 130 8.77 -34.92 9.14
CA THR A 130 7.62 -34.02 9.10
C THR A 130 7.98 -32.66 9.71
N TYR A 131 8.81 -32.63 10.76
CA TYR A 131 9.34 -31.39 11.30
C TYR A 131 10.19 -30.64 10.26
N ASP A 132 11.11 -31.33 9.57
CA ASP A 132 11.96 -30.74 8.54
C ASP A 132 11.14 -30.19 7.36
N GLU A 133 10.12 -30.93 6.90
CA GLU A 133 9.20 -30.48 5.85
C GLU A 133 8.44 -29.22 6.28
N ILE A 134 7.94 -29.16 7.52
CA ILE A 134 7.31 -27.95 8.08
C ILE A 134 8.28 -26.78 8.14
N GLN A 135 9.54 -27.01 8.53
CA GLN A 135 10.56 -25.94 8.53
C GLN A 135 10.84 -25.44 7.11
N GLU A 136 10.93 -26.33 6.12
CA GLU A 136 11.12 -25.96 4.72
C GLU A 136 9.93 -25.13 4.19
N GLU A 137 8.69 -25.54 4.49
CA GLU A 137 7.49 -24.79 4.13
C GLU A 137 7.50 -23.38 4.73
N LYS A 138 7.88 -23.24 6.01
CA LYS A 138 8.03 -21.94 6.67
C LYS A 138 9.10 -21.07 6.00
N GLN A 139 10.24 -21.64 5.63
CA GLN A 139 11.29 -20.88 4.92
C GLN A 139 10.82 -20.42 3.55
N ILE A 140 10.06 -21.25 2.84
CA ILE A 140 9.48 -20.87 1.55
C ILE A 140 8.45 -19.73 1.72
N GLU A 141 7.61 -19.81 2.76
CA GLU A 141 6.65 -18.74 3.08
C GLU A 141 7.35 -17.42 3.39
N ILE A 142 8.35 -17.43 4.27
CA ILE A 142 9.18 -16.27 4.59
C ILE A 142 9.78 -15.68 3.32
N LYS A 143 10.37 -16.51 2.46
CA LYS A 143 10.99 -16.05 1.21
C LYS A 143 9.99 -15.37 0.27
N ARG A 144 8.80 -15.95 0.09
CA ARG A 144 7.76 -15.34 -0.75
C ARG A 144 7.29 -14.00 -0.18
N GLU A 145 7.19 -13.92 1.15
CA GLU A 145 6.76 -12.70 1.83
C GLU A 145 7.79 -11.57 1.68
N ILE A 146 9.08 -11.89 1.80
CA ILE A 146 10.21 -10.99 1.50
C ILE A 146 10.09 -10.45 0.06
N GLU A 147 10.04 -11.34 -0.93
CA GLU A 147 9.95 -10.96 -2.36
C GLU A 147 8.72 -10.07 -2.63
N THR A 148 7.60 -10.39 -1.98
CA THR A 148 6.37 -9.60 -2.11
C THR A 148 6.54 -8.20 -1.52
N LEU A 149 7.06 -8.07 -0.30
CA LEU A 149 7.17 -6.78 0.37
C LEU A 149 8.28 -5.90 -0.20
N GLU A 150 9.39 -6.48 -0.67
CA GLU A 150 10.46 -5.75 -1.33
C GLU A 150 10.03 -5.17 -2.69
N SER A 151 9.15 -5.88 -3.41
CA SER A 151 8.58 -5.38 -4.66
C SER A 151 7.40 -4.41 -4.48
N MET A 152 6.79 -4.38 -3.29
CA MET A 152 5.63 -3.54 -3.02
C MET A 152 6.01 -2.10 -2.68
N ASP A 153 5.13 -1.18 -3.07
CA ASP A 153 5.16 0.17 -2.54
C ASP A 153 5.02 0.18 -1.01
N THR A 154 5.70 1.11 -0.33
CA THR A 154 5.78 1.17 1.14
C THR A 154 4.41 1.30 1.80
N LEU A 155 3.53 2.15 1.27
CA LEU A 155 2.17 2.31 1.80
C LEU A 155 1.36 1.02 1.67
N ALA A 156 1.46 0.36 0.50
CA ALA A 156 0.81 -0.92 0.26
C ALA A 156 1.37 -2.03 1.19
N GLY A 157 2.68 -2.04 1.40
CA GLY A 157 3.37 -2.95 2.32
C GLY A 157 2.87 -2.78 3.76
N ILE A 158 2.82 -1.54 4.27
CA ILE A 158 2.30 -1.25 5.61
C ILE A 158 0.86 -1.68 5.74
N ARG A 159 -0.02 -1.30 4.80
CA ARG A 159 -1.43 -1.71 4.80
C ARG A 159 -1.59 -3.23 4.80
N LYS A 160 -0.77 -3.94 4.04
CA LYS A 160 -0.76 -5.41 4.04
C LYS A 160 -0.37 -5.95 5.42
N VAL A 161 0.76 -5.49 5.96
CA VAL A 161 1.27 -5.96 7.26
C VAL A 161 0.28 -5.69 8.38
N GLU A 162 -0.24 -4.46 8.48
CA GLU A 162 -1.18 -4.08 9.54
C GLU A 162 -2.49 -4.86 9.42
N ARG A 163 -3.00 -5.08 8.19
CA ARG A 163 -4.17 -5.94 7.99
C ARG A 163 -3.88 -7.38 8.44
N MET A 164 -2.75 -7.95 8.02
CA MET A 164 -2.40 -9.33 8.35
C MET A 164 -2.20 -9.51 9.86
N ALA A 165 -1.52 -8.58 10.53
CA ALA A 165 -1.32 -8.61 11.98
C ALA A 165 -2.64 -8.54 12.76
N ASN A 166 -3.62 -7.77 12.27
CA ASN A 166 -4.93 -7.64 12.92
C ASN A 166 -5.88 -8.81 12.62
N GLU A 167 -5.83 -9.39 11.41
CA GLU A 167 -6.75 -10.45 10.97
C GLU A 167 -6.24 -11.86 11.30
N TYR A 168 -4.91 -12.05 11.36
CA TYR A 168 -4.27 -13.36 11.51
C TYR A 168 -3.19 -13.29 12.61
N GLY A 169 -3.55 -13.68 13.84
CA GLY A 169 -2.63 -13.61 14.99
C GLY A 169 -1.30 -14.33 14.77
N ASP A 170 -1.32 -15.45 14.03
CA ASP A 170 -0.11 -16.25 13.75
C ASP A 170 0.86 -15.54 12.76
N TYR A 171 0.42 -14.48 12.06
CA TYR A 171 1.28 -13.73 11.14
C TYR A 171 2.47 -13.08 11.87
N MET A 172 2.26 -12.65 13.12
CA MET A 172 3.31 -12.06 13.94
C MET A 172 4.35 -13.10 14.41
N GLU A 173 4.08 -14.41 14.28
CA GLU A 173 5.10 -15.44 14.53
C GLU A 173 6.14 -15.52 13.39
N ILE A 174 5.75 -15.21 12.15
CA ILE A 174 6.63 -15.31 10.97
C ILE A 174 7.25 -13.97 10.58
N PHE A 175 6.55 -12.87 10.85
CA PHE A 175 6.92 -11.57 10.30
C PHE A 175 8.26 -11.01 10.80
N PRO A 176 8.69 -11.22 12.07
CA PRO A 176 10.04 -10.86 12.50
C PRO A 176 11.12 -11.53 11.65
N TYR A 177 10.94 -12.80 11.26
CA TYR A 177 11.88 -13.53 10.41
C TYR A 177 11.93 -13.01 8.97
N VAL A 178 10.84 -12.43 8.49
CA VAL A 178 10.78 -11.72 7.21
C VAL A 178 11.64 -10.45 7.31
N ILE A 179 11.34 -9.58 8.28
CA ILE A 179 12.08 -8.32 8.51
C ILE A 179 13.57 -8.56 8.74
N ASP A 180 13.94 -9.62 9.45
CA ASP A 180 15.33 -9.96 9.73
C ASP A 180 16.16 -10.26 8.46
N ARG A 181 15.50 -10.84 7.46
CA ARG A 181 16.12 -11.27 6.19
C ARG A 181 15.91 -10.31 5.01
N MET A 182 14.96 -9.38 5.11
CA MET A 182 14.74 -8.32 4.11
C MET A 182 15.92 -7.35 4.01
N GLU A 183 16.01 -6.64 2.89
CA GLU A 183 16.92 -5.50 2.74
C GLU A 183 16.69 -4.43 3.83
N ASP A 184 17.78 -3.95 4.42
CA ASP A 184 17.75 -3.04 5.57
C ASP A 184 16.98 -1.75 5.28
N GLU A 185 17.15 -1.20 4.07
CA GLU A 185 16.48 0.04 3.65
C GLU A 185 14.97 -0.15 3.63
N LYS A 186 14.46 -1.18 2.94
CA LYS A 186 13.03 -1.47 2.88
C LYS A 186 12.44 -1.83 4.24
N ALA A 187 13.13 -2.66 5.01
CA ALA A 187 12.71 -3.04 6.36
C ALA A 187 12.59 -1.80 7.26
N SER A 188 13.60 -0.92 7.24
CA SER A 188 13.59 0.32 8.02
C SER A 188 12.49 1.27 7.59
N GLU A 189 12.18 1.34 6.29
CA GLU A 189 11.13 2.19 5.74
C GLU A 189 9.74 1.74 6.19
N LEU A 190 9.45 0.43 6.12
CA LEU A 190 8.21 -0.14 6.63
C LEU A 190 8.07 0.13 8.13
N LEU A 191 9.10 -0.18 8.92
CA LEU A 191 9.11 0.01 10.37
C LEU A 191 9.02 1.48 10.80
N PHE A 192 9.43 2.42 9.94
CA PHE A 192 9.37 3.85 10.26
C PHE A 192 7.92 4.37 10.33
N TYR A 193 7.06 3.93 9.40
CA TYR A 193 5.68 4.41 9.28
C TYR A 193 4.64 3.47 9.91
N MET A 194 5.02 2.24 10.25
CA MET A 194 4.14 1.25 10.87
C MET A 194 3.66 1.67 12.26
N ASP A 195 2.49 1.17 12.66
CA ASP A 195 2.01 1.32 14.04
C ASP A 195 3.08 0.95 15.08
N ASN A 196 3.21 1.81 16.09
CA ASN A 196 4.26 1.71 17.09
C ASN A 196 4.19 0.41 17.92
N ASN A 197 3.01 -0.17 18.13
CA ASN A 197 2.90 -1.42 18.88
C ASN A 197 3.43 -2.59 18.03
N ILE A 198 3.00 -2.66 16.76
CA ILE A 198 3.47 -3.67 15.82
C ILE A 198 4.99 -3.55 15.62
N LYS A 199 5.51 -2.33 15.42
CA LYS A 199 6.94 -2.06 15.32
C LYS A 199 7.70 -2.60 16.53
N LYS A 200 7.24 -2.31 17.75
CA LYS A 200 7.91 -2.75 18.99
C LYS A 200 7.97 -4.27 19.10
N GLU A 201 6.86 -4.94 18.81
CA GLU A 201 6.75 -6.40 18.84
C GLU A 201 7.70 -7.06 17.83
N ILE A 202 7.76 -6.55 16.60
CA ILE A 202 8.71 -7.04 15.60
C ILE A 202 10.14 -6.84 16.10
N MET A 203 10.46 -5.61 16.51
CA MET A 203 11.82 -5.24 16.90
C MET A 203 12.34 -6.08 18.07
N SER A 204 11.48 -6.48 19.03
CA SER A 204 11.90 -7.31 20.17
C SER A 204 12.35 -8.72 19.79
N GLU A 205 11.88 -9.24 18.66
CA GLU A 205 12.18 -10.60 18.17
C GLU A 205 13.35 -10.65 17.16
N LEU A 206 13.82 -9.50 16.67
CA LEU A 206 14.92 -9.45 15.71
C LEU A 206 16.28 -9.80 16.32
N GLU A 207 17.21 -10.30 15.50
CA GLU A 207 18.60 -10.46 15.92
C GLU A 207 19.19 -9.10 16.34
N ILE A 208 19.97 -9.09 17.43
CA ILE A 208 20.53 -7.85 18.02
C ILE A 208 21.27 -7.00 16.96
N LYS A 209 22.04 -7.65 16.09
CA LYS A 209 22.78 -6.96 15.04
C LYS A 209 21.86 -6.28 14.03
N LYS A 210 20.81 -6.98 13.57
CA LYS A 210 19.81 -6.46 12.64
C LYS A 210 19.05 -5.30 13.28
N ARG A 211 18.52 -5.52 14.49
CA ARG A 211 17.79 -4.51 15.28
C ARG A 211 18.58 -3.21 15.41
N ASN A 212 19.83 -3.28 15.89
CA ASN A 212 20.67 -2.10 16.08
C ASN A 212 20.93 -1.36 14.76
N ASN A 213 21.05 -2.09 13.65
CA ASN A 213 21.23 -1.48 12.34
C ASN A 213 19.97 -0.75 11.86
N LEU A 214 18.80 -1.37 11.98
CA LEU A 214 17.51 -0.77 11.64
C LEU A 214 17.21 0.44 12.51
N GLU A 215 17.45 0.37 13.82
CA GLU A 215 17.30 1.51 14.74
C GLU A 215 18.15 2.70 14.32
N ARG A 216 19.41 2.45 13.92
CA ARG A 216 20.29 3.50 13.43
C ARG A 216 19.76 4.16 12.16
N ILE A 217 19.26 3.38 11.19
CA ILE A 217 18.71 3.91 9.93
C ILE A 217 17.44 4.72 10.20
N ILE A 218 16.53 4.18 11.02
CA ILE A 218 15.31 4.86 11.45
C ILE A 218 15.65 6.19 12.14
N LEU A 219 16.59 6.20 13.09
CA LEU A 219 17.01 7.42 13.78
C LEU A 219 17.62 8.45 12.82
N GLN A 220 18.42 8.02 11.84
CA GLN A 220 18.96 8.93 10.82
C GLN A 220 17.84 9.57 9.98
N LYS A 221 16.80 8.79 9.64
CA LYS A 221 15.62 9.28 8.92
C LYS A 221 14.82 10.27 9.78
N GLU A 222 14.62 9.98 11.07
CA GLU A 222 13.97 10.90 12.02
C GLU A 222 14.73 12.24 12.11
N ILE A 223 16.05 12.20 12.30
CA ILE A 223 16.89 13.41 12.35
C ILE A 223 16.81 14.21 11.04
N LYS A 224 16.80 13.53 9.90
CA LYS A 224 16.66 14.17 8.58
C LYS A 224 15.31 14.90 8.49
N TYR A 225 14.23 14.23 8.86
CA TYR A 225 12.89 14.79 8.80
C TYR A 225 12.71 15.94 9.79
N ASP A 226 13.26 15.85 11.00
CA ASP A 226 13.25 16.97 11.94
C ASP A 226 13.98 18.20 11.39
N LYS A 227 15.08 18.02 10.67
CA LYS A 227 15.77 19.12 9.99
C LYS A 227 14.90 19.76 8.92
N LEU A 228 14.25 18.96 8.06
CA LEU A 228 13.35 19.46 7.02
C LEU A 228 12.13 20.19 7.61
N LYS A 229 11.58 19.68 8.70
CA LYS A 229 10.48 20.32 9.43
C LYS A 229 10.90 21.67 10.02
N ASN A 230 12.08 21.76 10.62
CA ASN A 230 12.59 23.02 11.15
C ASN A 230 12.94 24.01 10.03
N LEU A 231 13.40 23.51 8.88
CA LEU A 231 13.61 24.32 7.69
C LEU A 231 12.29 24.91 7.17
N ALA A 232 11.22 24.11 7.06
CA ALA A 232 9.89 24.57 6.68
C ALA A 232 9.41 25.72 7.59
N ARG A 233 9.54 25.56 8.91
CA ARG A 233 9.21 26.62 9.88
C ARG A 233 10.02 27.90 9.66
N SER A 234 11.29 27.79 9.26
CA SER A 234 12.08 28.96 8.90
C SER A 234 11.54 29.62 7.63
N TYR A 235 11.18 28.84 6.62
CA TYR A 235 10.65 29.34 5.36
C TYR A 235 9.33 30.08 5.50
N ASP A 236 8.46 29.71 6.46
CA ASP A 236 7.21 30.44 6.74
C ASP A 236 7.42 31.95 6.98
N SER A 237 8.58 32.33 7.51
CA SER A 237 8.93 33.74 7.79
C SER A 237 9.81 34.41 6.72
N LYS A 238 10.33 33.66 5.75
CA LYS A 238 11.23 34.19 4.71
C LYS A 238 10.44 34.76 3.53
N PRO A 239 10.99 35.74 2.77
CA PRO A 239 10.37 36.21 1.54
C PRO A 239 10.13 35.07 0.53
N THR A 240 8.93 35.01 -0.05
CA THR A 240 8.51 33.91 -0.95
C THR A 240 9.45 33.74 -2.15
N ASP A 241 9.93 34.84 -2.72
CA ASP A 241 10.85 34.82 -3.87
C ASP A 241 12.23 34.25 -3.55
N GLU A 242 12.66 34.29 -2.28
CA GLU A 242 13.88 33.63 -1.83
C GLU A 242 13.67 32.13 -1.65
N VAL A 243 12.54 31.76 -1.02
CA VAL A 243 12.20 30.36 -0.76
C VAL A 243 11.99 29.57 -2.05
N ILE A 244 11.33 30.16 -3.06
CA ILE A 244 11.12 29.53 -4.38
C ILE A 244 12.44 29.10 -5.04
N LYS A 245 13.54 29.83 -4.82
CA LYS A 245 14.84 29.46 -5.39
C LYS A 245 15.38 28.15 -4.82
N GLU A 246 15.04 27.85 -3.56
CA GLU A 246 15.52 26.68 -2.84
C GLU A 246 14.58 25.47 -2.97
N ILE A 247 13.25 25.67 -2.96
CA ILE A 247 12.25 24.58 -2.96
C ILE A 247 11.24 24.62 -4.11
N GLY A 248 11.44 25.51 -5.07
CA GLY A 248 10.64 25.59 -6.30
C GLY A 248 11.19 24.74 -7.46
N ASN A 249 12.18 23.89 -7.19
CA ASN A 249 12.84 22.99 -8.14
C ASN A 249 13.45 21.79 -7.38
N LYS A 250 14.01 20.81 -8.12
CA LYS A 250 14.62 19.59 -7.57
C LYS A 250 16.15 19.64 -7.49
N GLU A 251 16.78 20.82 -7.59
CA GLU A 251 18.25 20.94 -7.59
C GLU A 251 18.85 20.68 -6.20
N VAL A 252 18.14 21.10 -5.14
CA VAL A 252 18.62 21.02 -3.76
C VAL A 252 18.02 19.84 -3.00
N TYR A 253 16.73 19.55 -3.25
CA TYR A 253 15.97 18.54 -2.53
C TYR A 253 15.29 17.58 -3.50
N SER A 254 15.23 16.31 -3.13
CA SER A 254 14.42 15.28 -3.81
C SER A 254 12.93 15.59 -3.67
N ILE A 255 12.09 14.97 -4.51
CA ILE A 255 10.65 15.20 -4.46
C ILE A 255 10.05 14.77 -3.12
N GLU A 256 10.55 13.68 -2.54
CA GLU A 256 10.16 13.21 -1.20
C GLU A 256 10.46 14.26 -0.12
N GLU A 257 11.65 14.88 -0.18
CA GLU A 257 12.05 15.93 0.75
C GLU A 257 11.25 17.20 0.55
N LEU A 258 11.00 17.61 -0.71
CA LEU A 258 10.17 18.76 -1.03
C LEU A 258 8.76 18.59 -0.47
N SER A 259 8.11 17.46 -0.75
CA SER A 259 6.77 17.19 -0.22
C SER A 259 6.76 17.18 1.31
N TYR A 260 7.80 16.63 1.95
CA TYR A 260 7.90 16.72 3.41
C TYR A 260 8.06 18.18 3.91
N ILE A 261 8.83 19.02 3.22
CA ILE A 261 8.94 20.45 3.53
C ILE A 261 7.57 21.13 3.37
N TYR A 262 6.90 20.97 2.22
CA TYR A 262 5.60 21.59 1.95
C TYR A 262 4.52 21.14 2.94
N MET A 263 4.50 19.86 3.33
CA MET A 263 3.58 19.34 4.35
C MET A 263 3.79 20.00 5.72
N ASN A 264 4.98 20.55 5.99
CA ASN A 264 5.32 21.21 7.25
C ASN A 264 5.31 22.76 7.18
N LEU A 265 5.09 23.37 6.01
CA LEU A 265 4.84 24.81 5.85
C LEU A 265 3.43 25.19 6.33
N SER A 266 3.17 26.48 6.57
CA SER A 266 1.78 26.95 6.63
C SER A 266 1.07 26.74 5.29
N VAL A 267 -0.25 26.56 5.30
CA VAL A 267 -1.04 26.40 4.07
C VAL A 267 -0.85 27.61 3.15
N GLU A 268 -0.90 28.81 3.72
CA GLU A 268 -0.65 30.07 3.03
C GLU A 268 0.72 30.07 2.35
N LYS A 269 1.79 29.70 3.09
CA LYS A 269 3.13 29.75 2.54
C LYS A 269 3.34 28.73 1.44
N ALA A 270 2.87 27.50 1.64
CA ALA A 270 2.92 26.46 0.63
C ALA A 270 2.18 26.90 -0.64
N ALA A 271 0.99 27.48 -0.50
CA ALA A 271 0.19 27.95 -1.61
C ALA A 271 0.84 29.11 -2.37
N GLU A 272 1.40 30.10 -1.67
CA GLU A 272 2.13 31.20 -2.27
C GLU A 272 3.31 30.75 -3.13
N ILE A 273 4.05 29.75 -2.66
CA ILE A 273 5.22 29.21 -3.37
C ILE A 273 4.77 28.40 -4.58
N LEU A 274 3.91 27.39 -4.37
CA LEU A 274 3.45 26.47 -5.42
C LEU A 274 2.65 27.18 -6.53
N SER A 275 1.90 28.23 -6.19
CA SER A 275 1.16 29.03 -7.18
C SER A 275 2.06 29.84 -8.12
N ARG A 276 3.33 30.06 -7.76
CA ARG A 276 4.33 30.80 -8.55
C ARG A 276 5.30 29.91 -9.31
N ILE A 277 5.30 28.60 -9.05
CA ILE A 277 6.07 27.62 -9.83
C ILE A 277 5.43 27.47 -11.20
N LYS A 278 6.24 27.62 -12.26
CA LYS A 278 5.79 27.55 -13.66
C LYS A 278 5.71 26.12 -14.21
N GLU A 279 6.48 25.21 -13.66
CA GLU A 279 6.49 23.80 -14.08
C GLU A 279 5.34 23.06 -13.40
N ASP A 280 4.21 22.95 -14.09
CA ASP A 280 3.03 22.25 -13.56
C ASP A 280 3.31 20.78 -13.22
N GLU A 281 4.16 20.11 -14.00
CA GLU A 281 4.59 18.72 -13.72
C GLU A 281 5.23 18.58 -12.33
N LEU A 282 6.06 19.55 -11.92
CA LEU A 282 6.68 19.56 -10.59
C LEU A 282 5.61 19.72 -9.50
N VAL A 283 4.66 20.64 -9.70
CA VAL A 283 3.59 20.89 -8.73
C VAL A 283 2.70 19.66 -8.57
N GLU A 284 2.32 19.02 -9.67
CA GLU A 284 1.55 17.77 -9.66
C GLU A 284 2.30 16.65 -8.92
N GLU A 285 3.60 16.48 -9.18
CA GLU A 285 4.40 15.47 -8.50
C GLU A 285 4.53 15.74 -7.00
N ILE A 286 4.67 17.00 -6.59
CA ILE A 286 4.69 17.40 -5.17
C ILE A 286 3.37 16.97 -4.50
N PHE A 287 2.22 17.22 -5.14
CA PHE A 287 0.92 16.84 -4.61
C PHE A 287 0.75 15.32 -4.47
N VAL A 288 1.20 14.53 -5.46
CA VAL A 288 1.17 13.06 -5.36
C VAL A 288 1.96 12.57 -4.15
N TYR A 289 3.15 13.13 -3.91
CA TYR A 289 3.98 12.75 -2.77
C TYR A 289 3.47 13.32 -1.43
N LEU A 290 2.78 14.46 -1.44
CA LEU A 290 2.09 15.00 -0.27
C LEU A 290 0.95 14.07 0.19
N GLU A 291 0.07 13.68 -0.73
CA GLU A 291 -1.03 12.74 -0.45
C GLU A 291 -0.48 11.41 0.10
N ARG A 292 0.58 10.89 -0.56
CA ARG A 292 1.26 9.68 -0.10
C ARG A 292 1.83 9.80 1.31
N GLU A 293 2.50 10.90 1.65
CA GLU A 293 3.07 11.11 2.97
C GLU A 293 1.99 11.32 4.05
N GLU A 294 0.88 12.00 3.72
CA GLU A 294 -0.30 12.11 4.60
C GLU A 294 -0.89 10.73 4.92
N GLU A 295 -1.05 9.88 3.90
CA GLU A 295 -1.55 8.52 4.07
C GLU A 295 -0.61 7.66 4.92
N LEU A 296 0.71 7.73 4.67
CA LEU A 296 1.72 7.02 5.45
C LEU A 296 1.73 7.46 6.91
N ARG A 297 1.43 8.73 7.19
CA ARG A 297 1.39 9.29 8.55
C ARG A 297 0.04 9.16 9.23
N LYS A 298 -0.98 8.66 8.52
CA LYS A 298 -2.36 8.54 9.02
C LYS A 298 -2.89 9.89 9.53
N SER A 299 -2.60 10.97 8.81
CA SER A 299 -3.15 12.30 9.12
C SER A 299 -4.67 12.28 8.87
N ASN A 300 -5.47 12.73 9.83
CA ASN A 300 -6.93 12.79 9.68
C ASN A 300 -7.40 14.05 8.93
N ASP A 301 -6.60 15.11 8.97
CA ASP A 301 -6.85 16.38 8.29
C ASP A 301 -6.03 16.40 7.00
N SER A 302 -6.68 16.69 5.87
CA SER A 302 -6.01 16.73 4.56
C SER A 302 -5.50 18.13 4.30
N LYS A 303 -4.38 18.45 4.95
CA LYS A 303 -3.60 19.65 4.69
C LYS A 303 -3.23 19.77 3.20
N THR A 304 -3.06 18.65 2.52
CA THR A 304 -2.79 18.59 1.08
C THR A 304 -3.97 19.11 0.27
N ALA A 305 -5.21 18.76 0.65
CA ALA A 305 -6.41 19.32 0.04
C ALA A 305 -6.50 20.84 0.27
N GLU A 306 -6.22 21.30 1.49
CA GLU A 306 -6.20 22.72 1.86
C GLU A 306 -5.17 23.51 1.04
N ILE A 307 -3.93 22.99 0.93
CA ILE A 307 -2.88 23.58 0.10
C ILE A 307 -3.32 23.63 -1.36
N ASN A 308 -3.90 22.55 -1.89
CA ASN A 308 -4.35 22.49 -3.28
C ASN A 308 -5.45 23.52 -3.58
N GLU A 309 -6.42 23.67 -2.68
CA GLU A 309 -7.46 24.69 -2.81
C GLU A 309 -6.87 26.10 -2.82
N ALA A 310 -5.95 26.39 -1.90
CA ALA A 310 -5.26 27.67 -1.84
C ALA A 310 -4.38 27.96 -3.07
N VAL A 311 -3.68 26.95 -3.60
CA VAL A 311 -2.91 27.08 -4.84
C VAL A 311 -3.81 27.45 -6.01
N LYS A 312 -4.96 26.76 -6.17
CA LYS A 312 -5.91 27.04 -7.25
C LYS A 312 -6.44 28.47 -7.16
N PHE A 313 -6.87 28.89 -5.97
CA PHE A 313 -7.34 30.24 -5.72
C PHE A 313 -6.29 31.29 -6.09
N LEU A 314 -5.04 31.11 -5.64
CA LEU A 314 -3.95 32.04 -5.94
C LEU A 314 -3.57 32.06 -7.41
N ARG A 315 -3.57 30.91 -8.10
CA ARG A 315 -3.30 30.85 -9.54
C ARG A 315 -4.37 31.60 -10.33
N GLU A 316 -5.65 31.41 -9.99
CA GLU A 316 -6.76 32.13 -10.62
C GLU A 316 -6.67 33.64 -10.35
N TYR A 317 -6.42 34.04 -9.10
CA TYR A 317 -6.23 35.43 -8.73
C TYR A 317 -5.07 36.07 -9.51
N ASN A 318 -3.90 35.42 -9.53
CA ASN A 318 -2.73 35.93 -10.24
C ASN A 318 -2.97 36.07 -11.74
N SER A 319 -3.69 35.13 -12.36
CA SER A 319 -4.10 35.22 -13.77
C SER A 319 -4.97 36.45 -14.03
N LYS A 320 -5.99 36.68 -13.19
CA LYS A 320 -6.87 37.86 -13.29
C LYS A 320 -6.10 39.17 -13.09
N ILE A 321 -5.12 39.19 -12.18
CA ILE A 321 -4.23 40.34 -12.00
C ILE A 321 -3.41 40.59 -13.27
N ASP A 322 -2.85 39.55 -13.89
CA ASP A 322 -2.06 39.69 -15.11
C ASP A 322 -2.91 40.22 -16.28
N GLU A 323 -4.17 39.77 -16.41
CA GLU A 323 -5.13 40.35 -17.37
C GLU A 323 -5.41 41.84 -17.10
N LEU A 324 -5.60 42.22 -15.84
CA LEU A 324 -5.81 43.63 -15.45
C LEU A 324 -4.57 44.48 -15.73
N VAL A 325 -3.36 43.95 -15.52
CA VAL A 325 -2.10 44.62 -15.90
C VAL A 325 -2.09 44.91 -17.39
N GLU A 326 -2.45 43.95 -18.24
CA GLU A 326 -2.51 44.17 -19.69
C GLU A 326 -3.51 45.26 -20.08
N VAL A 327 -4.69 45.27 -19.46
CA VAL A 327 -5.71 46.30 -19.70
C VAL A 327 -5.19 47.67 -19.28
N TYR A 328 -4.62 47.78 -18.07
CA TYR A 328 -4.17 49.07 -17.51
C TYR A 328 -2.95 49.62 -18.27
N GLU A 329 -2.04 48.77 -18.75
CA GLU A 329 -0.90 49.18 -19.58
C GLU A 329 -1.34 49.77 -20.94
N ARG A 330 -2.54 49.42 -21.44
CA ARG A 330 -3.12 49.99 -22.68
C ARG A 330 -3.94 51.26 -22.43
N MET A 331 -4.27 51.56 -21.18
CA MET A 331 -5.04 52.74 -20.80
C MET A 331 -4.15 53.98 -20.61
N SER A 332 -4.74 55.17 -20.74
CA SER A 332 -4.03 56.42 -20.42
C SER A 332 -3.75 56.52 -18.92
N ALA A 333 -2.54 56.94 -18.55
CA ALA A 333 -2.09 57.04 -17.15
C ALA A 333 -3.04 57.86 -16.25
N SER A 334 -3.66 58.92 -16.76
CA SER A 334 -4.62 59.74 -16.00
C SER A 334 -5.90 58.98 -15.63
N ASN A 335 -6.38 58.09 -16.50
CA ASN A 335 -7.56 57.26 -16.21
C ASN A 335 -7.24 56.19 -15.17
N VAL A 336 -6.08 55.51 -15.32
CA VAL A 336 -5.63 54.51 -14.35
C VAL A 336 -5.42 55.16 -12.98
N ALA A 337 -4.83 56.36 -12.91
CA ALA A 337 -4.67 57.10 -11.66
C ALA A 337 -6.01 57.33 -10.92
N LYS A 338 -7.05 57.79 -11.63
CA LYS A 338 -8.39 57.99 -11.03
C LYS A 338 -9.01 56.69 -10.52
N ILE A 339 -8.84 55.59 -11.26
CA ILE A 339 -9.31 54.26 -10.84
C ILE A 339 -8.57 53.83 -9.57
N THR A 340 -7.24 53.97 -9.56
CA THR A 340 -6.40 53.65 -8.40
C THR A 340 -6.81 54.44 -7.17
N GLU A 341 -7.01 55.75 -7.29
CA GLU A 341 -7.44 56.57 -6.15
C GLU A 341 -8.75 56.07 -5.54
N LYS A 342 -9.72 55.72 -6.38
CA LYS A 342 -11.02 55.20 -5.96
C LYS A 342 -10.90 53.81 -5.32
N MET A 343 -10.13 52.91 -5.91
CA MET A 343 -9.91 51.56 -5.35
C MET A 343 -9.14 51.60 -4.02
N LEU A 344 -8.21 52.54 -3.85
CA LEU A 344 -7.51 52.78 -2.58
C LEU A 344 -8.39 53.38 -1.47
N GLU A 345 -9.61 53.84 -1.78
CA GLU A 345 -10.60 54.26 -0.78
C GLU A 345 -11.42 53.09 -0.26
N ASN A 346 -11.52 52.01 -1.03
CA ASN A 346 -12.32 50.85 -0.68
C ASN A 346 -11.44 49.74 -0.09
N THR A 347 -11.48 49.59 1.23
CA THR A 347 -10.86 48.48 1.96
C THR A 347 -11.86 47.38 2.29
N GLU A 348 -13.11 47.47 1.82
CA GLU A 348 -14.08 46.40 2.02
C GLU A 348 -13.65 45.15 1.25
N LYS A 349 -13.97 44.01 1.87
CA LYS A 349 -13.65 42.68 1.39
C LYS A 349 -14.47 42.37 0.14
N VAL A 350 -13.80 42.16 -0.99
CA VAL A 350 -14.39 41.77 -2.27
C VAL A 350 -14.53 40.26 -2.34
N THR A 351 -13.52 39.53 -1.89
CA THR A 351 -13.52 38.07 -1.84
C THR A 351 -12.54 37.56 -0.78
N SER A 352 -12.72 36.33 -0.32
CA SER A 352 -11.74 35.61 0.49
C SER A 352 -11.69 34.15 0.13
N LEU A 353 -10.54 33.55 0.44
CA LEU A 353 -10.45 32.13 0.65
C LEU A 353 -10.51 31.85 2.17
N GLU A 354 -11.42 30.97 2.55
CA GLU A 354 -11.57 30.50 3.93
C GLU A 354 -11.29 29.00 3.97
N ILE A 355 -10.44 28.56 4.89
CA ILE A 355 -10.18 27.16 5.19
C ILE A 355 -10.57 26.93 6.65
N ASP A 356 -11.36 25.90 6.92
CA ASP A 356 -11.93 25.62 8.25
C ASP A 356 -12.62 26.83 8.90
N SER A 357 -13.33 27.62 8.08
CA SER A 357 -14.00 28.86 8.50
C SER A 357 -13.06 29.95 9.02
N MET A 358 -11.76 29.85 8.75
CA MET A 358 -10.78 30.91 9.00
C MET A 358 -10.34 31.53 7.66
N PRO A 359 -10.42 32.86 7.51
CA PRO A 359 -9.94 33.53 6.31
C PRO A 359 -8.41 33.45 6.25
N ILE A 360 -7.90 32.78 5.20
CA ILE A 360 -6.47 32.67 4.91
C ILE A 360 -6.03 33.69 3.86
N TYR A 361 -6.95 34.16 3.02
CA TYR A 361 -6.73 35.27 2.10
C TYR A 361 -7.92 36.21 2.11
N GLU A 362 -7.67 37.51 2.22
CA GLU A 362 -8.68 38.55 2.08
C GLU A 362 -8.26 39.54 0.99
N ILE A 363 -9.12 39.68 -0.01
CA ILE A 363 -8.89 40.52 -1.18
C ILE A 363 -9.87 41.68 -1.12
N SER A 364 -9.33 42.90 -1.15
CA SER A 364 -10.08 44.16 -1.29
C SER A 364 -9.74 44.84 -2.61
N ASP A 365 -10.52 45.84 -3.01
CA ASP A 365 -10.16 46.70 -4.14
C ASP A 365 -8.77 47.31 -3.98
N SER A 366 -8.42 47.72 -2.76
CA SER A 366 -7.11 48.28 -2.46
C SER A 366 -5.97 47.27 -2.68
N THR A 367 -6.18 45.99 -2.33
CA THR A 367 -5.19 44.93 -2.54
C THR A 367 -5.03 44.63 -4.03
N ILE A 368 -6.16 44.49 -4.74
CA ILE A 368 -6.19 44.24 -6.19
C ILE A 368 -5.40 45.31 -6.94
N VAL A 369 -5.68 46.59 -6.67
CA VAL A 369 -5.04 47.66 -7.45
C VAL A 369 -3.55 47.78 -7.13
N VAL A 370 -3.14 47.51 -5.89
CA VAL A 370 -1.72 47.49 -5.52
C VAL A 370 -0.99 46.37 -6.24
N ASP A 371 -1.56 45.17 -6.28
CA ASP A 371 -0.96 44.01 -6.95
C ASP A 371 -0.85 44.21 -8.48
N VAL A 372 -1.88 44.78 -9.11
CA VAL A 372 -1.82 45.19 -10.53
C VAL A 372 -0.66 46.17 -10.73
N LEU A 373 -0.62 47.26 -9.97
CA LEU A 373 0.41 48.29 -10.13
C LEU A 373 1.83 47.79 -9.84
N ARG A 374 1.99 46.83 -8.93
CA ARG A 374 3.27 46.19 -8.60
C ARG A 374 3.84 45.38 -9.77
N LYS A 375 2.98 44.78 -10.60
CA LYS A 375 3.38 44.02 -11.80
C LYS A 375 3.53 44.87 -13.08
N MET A 376 3.06 46.12 -13.07
CA MET A 376 3.22 47.03 -14.21
C MET A 376 4.67 47.42 -14.48
N LYS A 377 4.95 47.87 -15.70
CA LYS A 377 6.25 48.46 -16.06
C LYS A 377 6.51 49.71 -15.21
N LYS A 378 7.72 49.83 -14.67
CA LYS A 378 8.14 50.97 -13.83
C LYS A 378 7.84 52.34 -14.46
N THR A 379 7.98 52.46 -15.78
CA THR A 379 7.66 53.67 -16.53
C THR A 379 6.17 54.02 -16.54
N SER A 380 5.31 53.01 -16.62
CA SER A 380 3.86 53.17 -16.60
C SER A 380 3.39 53.54 -15.19
N LEU A 381 3.89 52.81 -14.17
CA LEU A 381 3.64 53.10 -12.76
C LEU A 381 4.02 54.54 -12.38
N SER A 382 5.21 55.01 -12.79
CA SER A 382 5.65 56.38 -12.51
C SER A 382 4.73 57.43 -13.14
N LYS A 383 4.27 57.21 -14.37
CA LYS A 383 3.30 58.12 -15.04
C LYS A 383 1.96 58.14 -14.31
N ILE A 384 1.49 56.99 -13.82
CA ILE A 384 0.24 56.88 -13.04
C ILE A 384 0.37 57.67 -11.75
N ILE A 385 1.44 57.44 -10.97
CA ILE A 385 1.70 58.16 -9.70
C ILE A 385 1.73 59.68 -9.90
N ASN A 386 2.34 60.17 -10.99
CA ASN A 386 2.39 61.60 -11.32
C ASN A 386 1.02 62.22 -11.65
N ASN A 387 0.02 61.40 -11.98
CA ASN A 387 -1.35 61.84 -12.25
C ASN A 387 -2.28 61.68 -11.03
N MET A 388 -1.76 61.20 -9.89
CA MET A 388 -2.52 61.04 -8.65
C MET A 388 -2.38 62.26 -7.72
N ASN A 389 -3.36 62.44 -6.84
CA ASN A 389 -3.31 63.32 -5.69
C ASN A 389 -2.17 62.91 -4.76
N THR A 390 -1.39 63.90 -4.30
CA THR A 390 -0.21 63.71 -3.44
C THR A 390 -0.47 62.80 -2.23
N LYS A 391 -1.64 62.90 -1.58
CA LYS A 391 -1.98 62.05 -0.43
C LYS A 391 -2.13 60.58 -0.83
N LYS A 392 -2.82 60.31 -1.95
CA LYS A 392 -3.06 58.95 -2.46
C LYS A 392 -1.79 58.35 -3.07
N ALA A 393 -0.99 59.14 -3.77
CA ALA A 393 0.33 58.74 -4.26
C ALA A 393 1.26 58.31 -3.12
N SER A 394 1.27 59.06 -2.00
CA SER A 394 2.04 58.70 -0.81
C SER A 394 1.55 57.39 -0.18
N GLN A 395 0.22 57.21 -0.06
CA GLN A 395 -0.37 55.97 0.46
C GLN A 395 0.01 54.76 -0.39
N LEU A 396 -0.16 54.85 -1.71
CA LEU A 396 0.23 53.79 -2.65
C LEU A 396 1.72 53.45 -2.55
N THR A 397 2.59 54.47 -2.47
CA THR A 397 4.04 54.25 -2.36
C THR A 397 4.40 53.48 -1.10
N GLN A 398 3.74 53.77 0.03
CA GLN A 398 3.91 53.00 1.26
C GLN A 398 3.47 51.56 1.09
N MET A 399 2.30 51.31 0.48
CA MET A 399 1.80 49.95 0.23
C MET A 399 2.70 49.15 -0.72
N LEU A 400 3.25 49.79 -1.74
CA LEU A 400 4.19 49.15 -2.68
C LEU A 400 5.56 48.87 -2.05
N ALA A 401 5.98 49.67 -1.08
CA ALA A 401 7.24 49.50 -0.35
C ALA A 401 7.15 48.54 0.83
N SER A 402 5.94 48.24 1.32
CA SER A 402 5.74 47.21 2.33
C SER A 402 6.19 45.84 1.80
N PRO A 403 7.01 45.10 2.57
CA PRO A 403 7.60 43.82 2.17
C PRO A 403 6.56 42.72 1.96
#